data_AF-A0AA39NFU7-F1
#
_entry.id   AF-A0AA39NFU7-F1
#
_cell.length_a   1.000
_cell.length_b   1.000
_cell.length_c   1.000
_cell.angle_alpha   90.00
_cell.angle_beta   90.00
_cell.angle_gamma   90.00
#
_symmetry.space_group_name_H-M   'P 1'
#
loop_
_entity.id
_entity.type
_entity.pdbx_description
1 polymer ?
#
loop_
_entity_poly.entity_id
_entity_poly.type
_entity_poly.pdbx_seq_one_letter_code
_entity_poly.pdbx_strand_id
1 'polypeptide(L)'
;MTQIEGPADGVGRCVLVLMGGRSGGHQGEVLGADFHPRQPLLATCGMDRFVKIWHLPPQLVQHKASKNNVPLLRQDKPLFSSSRLHKARVISVSWLEDDTLLSHSAPAIMRLDPSDIGNKVTYIEPGTIVLWRWLSLNRFFPATKPPDQEVLRGCASDYQQSASFKILSVYSITECVDSYNPPRLSVFRSEKHCPIILFTRPNSNTITLYNVAHFEARSVPPFTSDVDDVAELTERMQLTEDVIARLVEEQKPSPRGWEIMLQAQDRTFPRVADNVKETLVSCSMGFGGRVIVGTGSLGSIWIWRRGKFSYLW
;
A
#
# COMPACT_ATOMS: atom_id res chain seq x y z
N MET A 1 25.16 29.90 -8.42
CA MET A 1 25.17 30.33 -7.00
C MET A 1 23.73 30.31 -6.52
N THR A 2 23.30 29.25 -5.83
CA THR A 2 22.00 29.21 -5.15
C THR A 2 22.26 29.44 -3.67
N GLN A 3 21.80 30.59 -3.16
CA GLN A 3 21.90 30.94 -1.74
C GLN A 3 21.20 29.88 -0.87
N ILE A 4 21.85 29.56 0.24
CA ILE A 4 21.31 28.71 1.30
C ILE A 4 20.36 29.61 2.11
N GLU A 5 19.12 29.74 1.68
CA GLU A 5 18.08 30.37 2.50
C GLU A 5 17.48 29.33 3.44
N GLY A 6 17.96 29.35 4.69
CA GLY A 6 17.40 28.61 5.80
C GLY A 6 18.23 28.84 7.06
N PRO A 7 17.62 29.04 8.25
CA PRO A 7 18.37 29.11 9.49
C PRO A 7 19.18 27.82 9.66
N ALA A 8 20.46 27.94 10.00
CA ALA A 8 21.37 26.82 10.22
C ALA A 8 20.89 25.86 11.32
N ASP A 9 19.93 26.29 12.15
CA ASP A 9 19.38 25.59 13.31
C ASP A 9 17.91 25.14 13.13
N GLY A 10 17.50 24.83 11.90
CA GLY A 10 16.19 24.23 11.65
C GLY A 10 16.12 22.78 12.15
N VAL A 11 15.10 22.44 12.95
CA VAL A 11 14.84 21.09 13.49
C VAL A 11 14.47 20.06 12.41
N GLY A 12 14.24 20.50 11.17
CA GLY A 12 14.02 19.63 10.01
C GLY A 12 14.74 20.17 8.77
N ARG A 13 15.69 19.38 8.24
CA ARG A 13 16.39 19.67 6.98
C ARG A 13 15.80 18.79 5.88
N CYS A 14 15.42 19.39 4.75
CA CYS A 14 15.12 18.62 3.55
C CYS A 14 16.45 18.05 3.01
N VAL A 15 16.55 16.72 2.96
CA VAL A 15 17.78 16.01 2.55
C VAL A 15 17.64 15.29 1.22
N LEU A 16 16.41 14.98 0.79
CA LEU A 16 16.13 14.25 -0.44
C LEU A 16 14.79 14.71 -1.04
N VAL A 17 14.78 14.95 -2.35
CA VAL A 17 13.55 15.16 -3.12
C VAL A 17 13.38 14.04 -4.15
N LEU A 18 12.24 13.35 -4.08
CA LEU A 18 11.82 12.31 -5.01
C LEU A 18 10.93 12.93 -6.09
N MET A 19 11.57 13.57 -7.07
CA MET A 19 10.82 14.33 -8.08
C MET A 19 10.37 13.45 -9.24
N GLY A 20 11.19 12.46 -9.61
CA GLY A 20 10.92 11.62 -10.76
C GLY A 20 10.88 12.32 -12.14
N GLY A 21 10.97 13.66 -12.18
CA GLY A 21 10.79 14.49 -13.37
C GLY A 21 9.48 14.23 -14.14
N ARG A 22 9.45 14.58 -15.43
CA ARG A 22 8.35 14.20 -16.35
C ARG A 22 8.21 12.68 -16.55
N SER A 23 9.17 11.87 -16.09
CA SER A 23 9.34 10.49 -16.56
C SER A 23 9.17 9.42 -15.49
N GLY A 24 8.99 9.78 -14.22
CA GLY A 24 8.94 8.81 -13.12
C GLY A 24 8.32 9.30 -11.82
N GLY A 25 7.97 10.59 -11.69
CA GLY A 25 7.36 11.15 -10.48
C GLY A 25 5.92 10.74 -10.33
N HIS A 26 5.37 10.86 -9.12
CA HIS A 26 3.93 10.76 -8.96
C HIS A 26 3.24 11.92 -9.70
N GLN A 27 2.18 11.61 -10.45
CA GLN A 27 1.39 12.60 -11.21
C GLN A 27 0.15 13.08 -10.42
N GLY A 28 0.05 12.71 -9.16
CA GLY A 28 -1.00 13.10 -8.23
C GLY A 28 -0.50 13.02 -6.79
N GLU A 29 -1.40 13.26 -5.84
CA GLU A 29 -1.07 13.23 -4.41
C GLU A 29 -0.52 11.85 -3.99
N VAL A 30 0.55 11.87 -3.21
CA VAL A 30 1.09 10.67 -2.56
C VAL A 30 0.26 10.40 -1.32
N LEU A 31 -0.37 9.23 -1.26
CA LEU A 31 -1.32 8.87 -0.20
C LEU A 31 -0.71 7.93 0.85
N GLY A 32 0.36 7.21 0.49
CA GLY A 32 1.04 6.31 1.39
C GLY A 32 2.50 6.14 1.04
N ALA A 33 3.33 5.93 2.06
CA ALA A 33 4.72 5.60 1.92
C ALA A 33 5.15 4.64 3.04
N ASP A 34 6.10 3.74 2.76
CA ASP A 34 6.69 2.85 3.76
C ASP A 34 8.17 2.59 3.49
N PHE A 35 8.99 2.70 4.53
CA PHE A 35 10.41 2.40 4.46
C PHE A 35 10.60 0.90 4.51
N HIS A 36 11.46 0.41 3.63
CA HIS A 36 11.85 -0.99 3.65
C HIS A 36 12.60 -1.29 4.96
N PRO A 37 12.34 -2.45 5.61
CA PRO A 37 12.90 -2.75 6.93
C PRO A 37 14.43 -2.88 6.98
N ARG A 38 15.06 -3.32 5.88
CA ARG A 38 16.52 -3.57 5.81
C ARG A 38 17.30 -2.82 4.72
N GLN A 39 16.79 -2.79 3.49
CA GLN A 39 17.40 -2.12 2.34
C GLN A 39 17.10 -0.61 2.33
N PRO A 40 17.95 0.22 1.68
CA PRO A 40 17.75 1.66 1.58
C PRO A 40 16.68 2.00 0.53
N LEU A 41 15.44 1.60 0.80
CA LEU A 41 14.31 1.70 -0.11
C LEU A 41 13.11 2.38 0.54
N LEU A 42 12.40 3.17 -0.25
CA LEU A 42 11.11 3.76 0.12
C LEU A 42 10.07 3.35 -0.92
N ALA A 43 9.00 2.70 -0.49
CA ALA A 43 7.82 2.50 -1.32
C ALA A 43 6.89 3.70 -1.17
N THR A 44 6.30 4.17 -2.28
CA THR A 44 5.29 5.23 -2.29
C THR A 44 4.12 4.83 -3.17
N CYS A 45 2.93 5.35 -2.88
CA CYS A 45 1.73 5.10 -3.65
C CYS A 45 0.80 6.32 -3.61
N GLY A 46 -0.10 6.46 -4.58
CA GLY A 46 -0.90 7.69 -4.65
C GLY A 46 -2.14 7.68 -5.53
N MET A 47 -2.68 8.89 -5.68
CA MET A 47 -3.86 9.23 -6.50
C MET A 47 -3.70 8.85 -7.96
N ASP A 48 -2.46 8.84 -8.47
CA ASP A 48 -2.11 8.49 -9.84
C ASP A 48 -2.16 6.97 -10.12
N ARG A 49 -2.56 6.17 -9.12
CA ARG A 49 -2.63 4.69 -9.14
C ARG A 49 -1.28 4.00 -9.17
N PHE A 50 -0.18 4.75 -9.19
CA PHE A 50 1.15 4.15 -9.22
C PHE A 50 1.55 3.70 -7.83
N VAL A 51 2.24 2.55 -7.79
CA VAL A 51 3.15 2.20 -6.71
C VAL A 51 4.57 2.34 -7.23
N LYS A 52 5.42 3.03 -6.49
CA LYS A 52 6.81 3.30 -6.85
C LYS A 52 7.75 2.86 -5.74
N ILE A 53 8.93 2.36 -6.10
CA ILE A 53 9.99 2.02 -5.14
C ILE A 53 11.21 2.87 -5.46
N TRP A 54 11.71 3.61 -4.49
CA TRP A 54 12.80 4.56 -4.62
C TRP A 54 14.03 4.08 -3.88
N HIS A 55 15.21 4.31 -4.47
CA HIS A 55 16.47 4.16 -3.77
C HIS A 55 16.74 5.38 -2.89
N LEU A 56 17.14 5.12 -1.65
CA LEU A 56 17.64 6.13 -0.72
C LEU A 56 19.17 6.12 -0.80
N PRO A 57 19.81 7.20 -1.26
CA PRO A 57 21.25 7.21 -1.45
C PRO A 57 22.03 6.88 -0.16
N PRO A 58 23.14 6.13 -0.23
CA PRO A 58 23.94 5.76 0.93
C PRO A 58 24.39 6.96 1.78
N GLN A 59 24.56 8.13 1.17
CA GLN A 59 24.92 9.38 1.85
C GLN A 59 23.89 9.83 2.91
N LEU A 60 22.64 9.36 2.82
CA LEU A 60 21.60 9.59 3.82
C LEU A 60 21.62 8.57 4.95
N VAL A 61 22.00 7.33 4.64
CA VAL A 61 21.94 6.19 5.56
C VAL A 61 23.22 6.10 6.38
N GLN A 62 24.36 6.39 5.76
CA GLN A 62 25.64 6.43 6.43
C GLN A 62 25.77 7.78 7.14
N HIS A 63 25.67 7.78 8.46
CA HIS A 63 25.97 8.91 9.38
C HIS A 63 27.39 9.51 9.24
N LYS A 64 28.13 9.18 8.18
CA LYS A 64 29.48 9.65 7.85
C LYS A 64 29.50 11.00 7.15
N ALA A 65 28.38 11.46 6.61
CA ALA A 65 28.28 12.87 6.25
C ALA A 65 28.24 13.65 7.57
N SER A 66 29.28 14.46 7.82
CA SER A 66 29.28 15.49 8.86
C SER A 66 27.87 16.05 9.00
N LYS A 67 27.28 16.03 10.20
CA LYS A 67 25.88 16.41 10.51
C LYS A 67 25.41 17.70 9.82
N ASN A 68 26.34 18.54 9.38
CA ASN A 68 26.09 19.84 8.81
C ASN A 68 26.16 19.91 7.27
N ASN A 69 26.61 18.87 6.54
CA ASN A 69 27.01 19.01 5.13
C ASN A 69 26.40 18.03 4.10
N VAL A 70 25.29 17.34 4.39
CA VAL A 70 24.59 16.56 3.35
C VAL A 70 23.93 17.52 2.35
N PRO A 71 24.39 17.62 1.09
CA PRO A 71 23.71 18.45 0.10
C PRO A 71 22.29 17.94 -0.13
N LEU A 72 21.37 18.82 -0.53
CA LEU A 72 20.04 18.40 -0.96
C LEU A 72 20.19 17.39 -2.11
N LEU A 73 19.81 16.14 -1.85
CA LEU A 73 19.86 15.09 -2.86
C LEU A 73 18.58 15.09 -3.67
N ARG A 74 18.69 14.59 -4.90
CA ARG A 74 17.56 14.47 -5.82
C ARG A 74 17.58 13.08 -6.42
N GLN A 75 16.45 12.38 -6.33
CA GLN A 75 16.23 11.11 -7.01
C GLN A 75 15.24 11.31 -8.16
N ASP A 76 15.73 11.08 -9.37
CA ASP A 76 14.96 11.31 -10.60
C ASP A 76 14.23 10.08 -11.12
N LYS A 77 14.56 8.89 -10.64
CA LYS A 77 13.99 7.64 -11.16
C LYS A 77 13.75 6.67 -10.02
N PRO A 78 12.52 6.15 -9.86
CA PRO A 78 12.30 4.99 -9.03
C PRO A 78 12.97 3.74 -9.65
N LEU A 79 13.22 2.72 -8.84
CA LEU A 79 13.66 1.40 -9.29
C LEU A 79 12.49 0.51 -9.75
N PHE A 80 11.27 0.90 -9.40
CA PHE A 80 10.03 0.25 -9.80
C PHE A 80 8.92 1.31 -9.87
N SER A 81 8.08 1.25 -10.88
CA SER A 81 6.89 2.08 -11.01
C SER A 81 5.83 1.28 -11.75
N SER A 82 4.69 1.00 -11.12
CA SER A 82 3.60 0.28 -11.77
C SER A 82 2.23 0.83 -11.38
N SER A 83 1.38 1.09 -12.37
CA SER A 83 -0.05 1.39 -12.19
C SER A 83 -0.94 0.17 -12.42
N ARG A 84 -0.35 -1.01 -12.64
CA ARG A 84 -1.04 -2.26 -13.03
C ARG A 84 -1.46 -3.10 -11.84
N LEU A 85 -1.21 -2.63 -10.61
CA LEU A 85 -1.58 -3.32 -9.37
C LEU A 85 -3.04 -3.05 -8.97
N HIS A 86 -3.54 -1.84 -9.23
CA HIS A 86 -4.87 -1.40 -8.81
C HIS A 86 -5.56 -0.59 -9.90
N LYS A 87 -6.89 -0.65 -9.94
CA LYS A 87 -7.72 0.08 -10.91
C LYS A 87 -7.94 1.55 -10.56
N ALA A 88 -7.94 1.85 -9.27
CA ALA A 88 -8.13 3.18 -8.70
C ALA A 88 -6.91 3.60 -7.88
N ARG A 89 -7.01 4.78 -7.27
CA ARG A 89 -5.98 5.35 -6.40
C ARG A 89 -5.56 4.36 -5.32
N VAL A 90 -4.26 4.31 -5.06
CA VAL A 90 -3.66 3.43 -4.05
C VAL A 90 -3.51 4.21 -2.76
N ILE A 91 -4.17 3.74 -1.70
CA ILE A 91 -4.33 4.46 -0.44
C ILE A 91 -3.17 4.17 0.51
N SER A 92 -2.69 2.93 0.55
CA SER A 92 -1.45 2.61 1.26
C SER A 92 -0.65 1.53 0.56
N VAL A 93 0.64 1.55 0.88
CA VAL A 93 1.63 0.54 0.53
C VAL A 93 2.42 0.21 1.80
N SER A 94 2.74 -1.06 2.02
CA SER A 94 3.51 -1.51 3.17
C SER A 94 4.40 -2.69 2.80
N TRP A 95 5.67 -2.62 3.16
CA TRP A 95 6.60 -3.74 3.07
C TRP A 95 6.25 -4.77 4.14
N LEU A 96 5.95 -6.00 3.71
CA LEU A 96 5.71 -7.11 4.63
C LEU A 96 7.01 -7.85 4.94
N GLU A 97 7.80 -8.09 3.89
CA GLU A 97 9.12 -8.71 3.93
C GLU A 97 10.07 -7.95 2.99
N ASP A 98 11.16 -8.56 2.53
CA ASP A 98 12.17 -7.90 1.69
C ASP A 98 11.66 -7.53 0.30
N ASP A 99 10.96 -8.45 -0.34
CA ASP A 99 10.45 -8.26 -1.69
C ASP A 99 8.93 -8.35 -1.76
N THR A 100 8.26 -8.57 -0.63
CA THR A 100 6.81 -8.74 -0.58
C THR A 100 6.18 -7.49 0.02
N LEU A 101 5.23 -6.93 -0.72
CA LEU A 101 4.48 -5.74 -0.35
C LEU A 101 2.98 -6.02 -0.33
N LEU A 102 2.30 -5.26 0.51
CA LEU A 102 0.86 -5.15 0.54
C LEU A 102 0.48 -3.75 0.07
N SER A 103 -0.48 -3.64 -0.83
CA SER A 103 -1.09 -2.37 -1.20
C SER A 103 -2.60 -2.50 -1.25
N HIS A 104 -3.30 -1.41 -0.97
CA HIS A 104 -4.76 -1.38 -1.10
C HIS A 104 -5.24 -0.13 -1.81
N SER A 105 -6.35 -0.28 -2.55
CA SER A 105 -6.95 0.81 -3.31
C SER A 105 -8.30 1.25 -2.76
N ALA A 106 -8.69 2.46 -3.15
CA ALA A 106 -10.07 2.88 -3.04
C ALA A 106 -10.97 2.12 -4.04
N PRO A 107 -12.30 2.18 -3.85
CA PRO A 107 -13.27 1.82 -4.88
C PRO A 107 -13.10 2.66 -6.14
N ALA A 108 -13.36 2.06 -7.30
CA ALA A 108 -13.26 2.69 -8.60
C ALA A 108 -14.64 3.04 -9.16
N ILE A 109 -14.79 4.23 -9.75
CA ILE A 109 -15.97 4.53 -10.56
C ILE A 109 -15.69 4.04 -11.97
N MET A 110 -16.52 3.11 -12.45
CA MET A 110 -16.37 2.46 -13.75
C MET A 110 -17.57 2.79 -14.63
N ARG A 111 -17.37 2.85 -15.94
CA ARG A 111 -18.49 2.92 -16.90
C ARG A 111 -19.05 1.53 -17.12
N LEU A 112 -20.37 1.42 -17.19
CA LEU A 112 -21.05 0.16 -17.48
C LEU A 112 -20.68 -0.34 -18.89
N ASP A 113 -20.65 0.57 -19.85
CA ASP A 113 -20.18 0.31 -21.20
C ASP A 113 -19.08 1.34 -21.55
N PRO A 114 -17.80 0.94 -21.48
CA PRO A 114 -16.70 1.81 -21.89
C PRO A 114 -16.66 2.11 -23.39
N SER A 115 -17.29 1.26 -24.22
CA SER A 115 -17.25 1.36 -25.69
C SER A 115 -18.27 2.35 -26.23
N ASP A 116 -19.43 2.48 -25.57
CA ASP A 116 -20.45 3.47 -25.90
C ASP A 116 -20.17 4.82 -25.21
N ILE A 117 -19.64 5.77 -25.98
CA ILE A 117 -19.34 7.14 -25.50
C ILE A 117 -20.62 7.89 -25.06
N GLY A 118 -21.79 7.54 -25.63
CA GLY A 118 -23.08 8.13 -25.28
C GLY A 118 -23.60 7.63 -23.94
N ASN A 119 -23.24 6.40 -23.55
CA ASN A 119 -23.64 5.79 -22.29
C ASN A 119 -22.80 6.32 -21.13
N LYS A 120 -23.42 7.17 -20.29
CA LYS A 120 -22.79 7.73 -19.08
C LYS A 120 -23.13 6.97 -17.81
N VAL A 121 -23.75 5.80 -17.90
CA VAL A 121 -24.09 4.99 -16.72
C VAL A 121 -22.81 4.45 -16.10
N THR A 122 -22.66 4.69 -14.79
CA THR A 122 -21.50 4.26 -14.02
C THR A 122 -21.88 3.32 -12.89
N TYR A 123 -20.98 2.41 -12.53
CA TYR A 123 -21.07 1.58 -11.33
C TYR A 123 -19.82 1.76 -10.47
N ILE A 124 -19.92 1.39 -9.19
CA ILE A 124 -18.77 1.39 -8.28
C ILE A 124 -18.21 -0.02 -8.22
N GLU A 125 -16.96 -0.17 -8.62
CA GLU A 125 -16.20 -1.39 -8.42
C GLU A 125 -15.50 -1.33 -7.05
N PRO A 126 -15.59 -2.40 -6.24
CA PRO A 126 -14.88 -2.49 -4.97
C PRO A 126 -13.38 -2.20 -5.07
N GLY A 127 -12.82 -1.60 -4.02
CA GLY A 127 -11.37 -1.49 -3.88
C GLY A 127 -10.73 -2.87 -3.68
N THR A 128 -9.43 -2.99 -3.91
CA THR A 128 -8.72 -4.27 -3.76
C THR A 128 -7.60 -4.18 -2.74
N ILE A 129 -7.36 -5.28 -2.04
CA ILE A 129 -6.13 -5.55 -1.28
C ILE A 129 -5.30 -6.50 -2.13
N VAL A 130 -4.09 -6.08 -2.48
CA VAL A 130 -3.17 -6.84 -3.33
C VAL A 130 -1.92 -7.16 -2.55
N LEU A 131 -1.63 -8.45 -2.42
CA LEU A 131 -0.37 -8.97 -1.92
C LEU A 131 0.49 -9.31 -3.14
N TRP A 132 1.67 -8.72 -3.24
CA TRP A 132 2.52 -8.87 -4.43
C TRP A 132 4.00 -8.86 -4.08
N ARG A 133 4.80 -9.47 -4.96
CA ARG A 133 6.24 -9.59 -4.83
C ARG A 133 6.94 -8.76 -5.89
N TRP A 134 7.90 -7.94 -5.51
CA TRP A 134 8.80 -7.22 -6.41
C TRP A 134 9.95 -8.13 -6.87
N LEU A 135 10.01 -8.44 -8.17
CA LEU A 135 10.93 -9.46 -8.69
C LEU A 135 12.35 -8.93 -8.93
N SER A 136 12.53 -7.61 -9.03
CA SER A 136 13.83 -6.99 -9.31
C SER A 136 14.69 -6.72 -8.07
N LEU A 137 14.24 -7.07 -6.85
CA LEU A 137 15.04 -6.79 -5.65
C LEU A 137 16.46 -7.34 -5.77
N ASN A 138 16.60 -8.63 -6.09
CA ASN A 138 17.91 -9.29 -6.21
C ASN A 138 18.77 -8.74 -7.36
N ARG A 139 18.17 -8.12 -8.38
CA ARG A 139 18.90 -7.46 -9.46
C ARG A 139 19.61 -6.20 -8.95
N PHE A 140 18.98 -5.45 -8.04
CA PHE A 140 19.55 -4.22 -7.47
C PHE A 140 20.37 -4.48 -6.20
N PHE A 141 19.93 -5.43 -5.37
CA PHE A 141 20.53 -5.78 -4.09
C PHE A 141 20.81 -7.29 -4.01
N PRO A 142 21.78 -7.80 -4.79
CA PRO A 142 22.16 -9.21 -4.70
C PRO A 142 22.86 -9.47 -3.36
N ALA A 143 22.67 -10.67 -2.79
CA ALA A 143 23.27 -11.07 -1.52
C ALA A 143 24.82 -11.00 -1.50
N THR A 144 25.46 -11.00 -2.67
CA THR A 144 26.92 -10.92 -2.84
C THR A 144 27.48 -9.51 -2.77
N LYS A 145 26.63 -8.47 -2.85
CA LYS A 145 27.05 -7.07 -2.84
C LYS A 145 26.60 -6.39 -1.55
N PRO A 146 27.36 -5.39 -1.08
CA PRO A 146 26.92 -4.61 0.06
C PRO A 146 25.68 -3.76 -0.31
N PRO A 147 24.83 -3.41 0.66
CA PRO A 147 23.58 -2.68 0.42
C PRO A 147 23.80 -1.20 0.07
N ASP A 148 25.00 -0.66 0.27
CA ASP A 148 25.36 0.76 0.07
C ASP A 148 25.87 1.07 -1.34
N GLN A 149 25.34 0.38 -2.35
CA GLN A 149 25.69 0.64 -3.74
C GLN A 149 25.27 2.06 -4.16
N GLU A 150 26.25 2.88 -4.56
CA GLU A 150 25.98 4.27 -4.97
C GLU A 150 25.14 4.39 -6.26
N VAL A 151 25.30 3.44 -7.18
CA VAL A 151 24.67 3.49 -8.50
C VAL A 151 23.88 2.22 -8.78
N LEU A 152 22.55 2.36 -8.83
CA LEU A 152 21.61 1.33 -9.23
C LEU A 152 21.04 1.69 -10.61
N ARG A 153 21.42 0.95 -11.66
CA ARG A 153 20.97 1.21 -13.04
C ARG A 153 19.74 0.37 -13.39
N GLY A 154 18.56 0.98 -13.35
CA GLY A 154 17.34 0.43 -13.92
C GLY A 154 17.21 0.69 -15.42
N CYS A 155 16.28 0.00 -16.08
CA CYS A 155 15.89 0.25 -17.46
C CYS A 155 14.71 1.21 -17.53
N ALA A 156 14.39 1.76 -18.72
CA ALA A 156 13.24 2.66 -18.91
C ALA A 156 11.91 2.05 -18.42
N SER A 157 11.72 0.76 -18.70
CA SER A 157 10.55 -0.01 -18.26
C SER A 157 10.41 -0.03 -16.73
N ASP A 158 11.50 -0.04 -15.97
CA ASP A 158 11.45 -0.14 -14.50
C ASP A 158 10.82 1.12 -13.87
N TYR A 159 11.11 2.31 -14.40
CA TYR A 159 10.66 3.57 -13.80
C TYR A 159 9.43 4.20 -14.47
N GLN A 160 9.01 3.70 -15.64
CA GLN A 160 7.80 4.14 -16.33
C GLN A 160 6.60 3.23 -16.02
N GLN A 161 6.70 1.95 -16.35
CA GLN A 161 5.63 0.96 -16.19
C GLN A 161 6.23 -0.46 -16.10
N SER A 162 6.71 -0.81 -14.91
CA SER A 162 7.41 -2.06 -14.64
C SER A 162 6.45 -3.24 -14.64
N ALA A 163 6.85 -4.31 -15.33
CA ALA A 163 6.25 -5.64 -15.21
C ALA A 163 6.99 -6.53 -14.20
N SER A 164 7.96 -5.98 -13.45
CA SER A 164 8.80 -6.75 -12.53
C SER A 164 8.11 -7.02 -11.18
N PHE A 165 6.91 -7.57 -11.23
CA PHE A 165 6.16 -7.94 -10.05
C PHE A 165 5.35 -9.22 -10.29
N LYS A 166 5.04 -9.93 -9.21
CA LYS A 166 4.12 -11.07 -9.22
C LYS A 166 3.03 -10.84 -8.19
N ILE A 167 1.78 -10.85 -8.62
CA ILE A 167 0.63 -10.84 -7.71
C ILE A 167 0.52 -12.22 -7.06
N LEU A 168 0.49 -12.26 -5.73
CA LEU A 168 0.37 -13.48 -4.93
C LEU A 168 -1.09 -13.75 -4.56
N SER A 169 -1.81 -12.72 -4.12
CA SER A 169 -3.22 -12.78 -3.72
C SER A 169 -3.94 -11.45 -3.99
N VAL A 170 -5.22 -11.52 -4.32
CA VAL A 170 -6.10 -10.36 -4.52
C VAL A 170 -7.40 -10.60 -3.77
N TYR A 171 -7.79 -9.63 -2.95
CA TYR A 171 -9.05 -9.64 -2.22
C TYR A 171 -9.87 -8.40 -2.53
N SER A 172 -11.16 -8.58 -2.76
CA SER A 172 -12.11 -7.49 -2.93
C SER A 172 -12.52 -6.92 -1.57
N ILE A 173 -12.52 -5.60 -1.47
CA ILE A 173 -13.05 -4.89 -0.31
C ILE A 173 -14.54 -4.66 -0.53
N THR A 174 -15.33 -5.65 -0.13
CA THR A 174 -16.79 -5.60 -0.23
C THR A 174 -17.40 -4.51 0.68
N GLU A 175 -18.64 -4.10 0.38
CA GLU A 175 -19.43 -3.14 1.17
C GLU A 175 -18.94 -1.68 1.15
N CYS A 176 -18.11 -1.30 0.18
CA CYS A 176 -17.78 0.10 -0.01
C CYS A 176 -18.93 0.85 -0.69
N VAL A 177 -19.51 1.84 0.00
CA VAL A 177 -20.69 2.60 -0.46
C VAL A 177 -20.32 3.74 -1.39
N ASP A 178 -19.14 4.35 -1.20
CA ASP A 178 -18.66 5.45 -2.02
C ASP A 178 -17.17 5.34 -2.33
N SER A 179 -16.75 6.09 -3.35
CA SER A 179 -15.34 6.16 -3.73
C SER A 179 -14.56 7.20 -2.95
N TYR A 180 -15.16 7.99 -2.06
CA TYR A 180 -14.52 9.16 -1.44
C TYR A 180 -13.89 8.83 -0.09
N ASN A 181 -14.53 7.95 0.69
CA ASN A 181 -14.06 7.51 1.97
C ASN A 181 -13.60 6.06 1.86
N PRO A 182 -12.36 5.78 1.42
CA PRO A 182 -11.86 4.42 1.38
C PRO A 182 -11.58 3.90 2.79
N PRO A 183 -11.61 2.58 2.99
CA PRO A 183 -11.19 1.99 4.25
C PRO A 183 -9.74 2.35 4.58
N ARG A 184 -9.43 2.29 5.87
CA ARG A 184 -8.05 2.47 6.35
C ARG A 184 -7.46 1.12 6.72
N LEU A 185 -6.21 0.93 6.31
CA LEU A 185 -5.44 -0.27 6.54
C LEU A 185 -4.16 0.10 7.28
N SER A 186 -3.87 -0.61 8.37
CA SER A 186 -2.57 -0.58 9.05
C SER A 186 -1.99 -1.98 9.10
N VAL A 187 -0.66 -2.08 9.01
CA VAL A 187 0.05 -3.36 9.04
C VAL A 187 0.90 -3.42 10.30
N PHE A 188 0.69 -4.48 11.08
CA PHE A 188 1.54 -4.83 12.19
C PHE A 188 2.54 -5.90 11.78
N ARG A 189 3.82 -5.57 11.93
CA ARG A 189 4.95 -6.45 11.61
C ARG A 189 5.65 -6.90 12.89
N SER A 190 6.16 -8.13 12.86
CA SER A 190 6.92 -8.71 13.96
C SER A 190 7.87 -9.75 13.38
N GLU A 191 9.03 -9.91 14.00
CA GLU A 191 9.97 -10.99 13.65
C GLU A 191 9.45 -12.37 14.09
N LYS A 192 8.44 -12.41 14.97
CA LYS A 192 7.98 -13.64 15.63
C LYS A 192 6.71 -14.25 15.02
N HIS A 193 6.00 -13.53 14.17
CA HIS A 193 4.77 -14.01 13.55
C HIS A 193 4.54 -13.32 12.20
N CYS A 194 3.72 -13.93 11.36
CA CYS A 194 3.34 -13.35 10.07
C CYS A 194 2.65 -11.98 10.27
N PRO A 195 2.78 -11.05 9.31
CA PRO A 195 2.17 -9.74 9.40
C PRO A 195 0.66 -9.83 9.62
N ILE A 196 0.13 -8.95 10.48
CA ILE A 196 -1.30 -8.82 10.75
C ILE A 196 -1.77 -7.51 10.15
N ILE A 197 -2.80 -7.58 9.32
CA ILE A 197 -3.47 -6.43 8.74
C ILE A 197 -4.62 -6.05 9.65
N LEU A 198 -4.68 -4.79 10.06
CA LEU A 198 -5.84 -4.22 10.72
C LEU A 198 -6.58 -3.32 9.73
N PHE A 199 -7.89 -3.49 9.68
CA PHE A 199 -8.73 -2.94 8.65
C PHE A 199 -9.95 -2.27 9.29
N THR A 200 -10.15 -0.98 9.03
CA THR A 200 -11.32 -0.22 9.49
C THR A 200 -12.11 0.27 8.29
N ARG A 201 -13.39 -0.14 8.25
CA ARG A 201 -14.32 0.29 7.22
C ARG A 201 -14.90 1.67 7.56
N PRO A 202 -15.13 2.52 6.55
CA PRO A 202 -15.86 3.77 6.70
C PRO A 202 -17.23 3.51 7.35
N ASN A 203 -17.64 4.38 8.26
CA ASN A 203 -18.94 4.31 8.94
C ASN A 203 -19.18 3.00 9.72
N SER A 204 -18.15 2.18 9.95
CA SER A 204 -18.24 0.95 10.72
C SER A 204 -17.78 1.17 12.16
N ASN A 205 -18.30 0.36 13.07
CA ASN A 205 -17.85 0.24 14.46
C ASN A 205 -17.00 -1.03 14.67
N THR A 206 -16.50 -1.64 13.60
CA THR A 206 -15.68 -2.85 13.66
C THR A 206 -14.26 -2.63 13.16
N ILE A 207 -13.30 -3.25 13.85
CA ILE A 207 -11.94 -3.47 13.34
C ILE A 207 -11.89 -4.93 12.87
N THR A 208 -11.59 -5.14 11.61
CA THR A 208 -11.32 -6.48 11.08
C THR A 208 -9.80 -6.71 11.05
N LEU A 209 -9.37 -7.90 11.46
CA LEU A 209 -7.97 -8.31 11.47
C LEU A 209 -7.77 -9.50 10.56
N TYR A 210 -6.78 -9.41 9.68
CA TYR A 210 -6.39 -10.50 8.79
C TYR A 210 -4.95 -10.93 9.05
N ASN A 211 -4.71 -12.23 9.17
CA ASN A 211 -3.37 -12.77 9.15
C ASN A 211 -2.97 -13.06 7.69
N VAL A 212 -1.88 -12.44 7.23
CA VAL A 212 -1.40 -12.61 5.85
C VAL A 212 -1.08 -14.08 5.53
N ALA A 213 -0.74 -14.90 6.53
CA ALA A 213 -0.50 -16.33 6.34
C ALA A 213 -1.74 -17.11 5.86
N HIS A 214 -2.95 -16.57 6.03
CA HIS A 214 -4.20 -17.19 5.58
C HIS A 214 -4.67 -16.67 4.22
N PHE A 215 -3.83 -15.87 3.53
CA PHE A 215 -4.14 -15.39 2.20
C PHE A 215 -3.96 -16.54 1.21
N GLU A 216 -4.98 -16.79 0.41
CA GLU A 216 -4.95 -17.84 -0.58
C GLU A 216 -4.19 -17.38 -1.82
N ALA A 217 -3.36 -18.27 -2.37
CA ALA A 217 -2.68 -18.03 -3.63
C ALA A 217 -3.70 -17.79 -4.76
N ARG A 218 -3.29 -16.96 -5.72
CA ARG A 218 -4.00 -16.75 -6.98
C ARG A 218 -4.12 -18.07 -7.77
N SER A 219 -5.26 -18.29 -8.40
CA SER A 219 -5.44 -19.33 -9.40
C SER A 219 -4.45 -19.14 -10.54
N VAL A 220 -3.89 -20.23 -11.06
CA VAL A 220 -3.10 -20.17 -12.28
C VAL A 220 -4.09 -20.04 -13.44
N PRO A 221 -3.97 -19.02 -14.31
CA PRO A 221 -4.80 -18.95 -15.50
C PRO A 221 -4.59 -20.22 -16.35
N PRO A 222 -5.65 -20.76 -16.98
CA PRO A 222 -5.50 -21.93 -17.84
C PRO A 222 -4.51 -21.63 -18.97
N PHE A 223 -3.55 -22.52 -19.18
CA PHE A 223 -2.63 -22.46 -20.31
C PHE A 223 -3.32 -23.07 -21.53
N THR A 224 -3.45 -22.32 -22.62
CA THR A 224 -3.99 -22.84 -23.88
C THR A 224 -2.83 -23.27 -24.78
N SER A 225 -2.94 -24.46 -25.39
CA SER A 225 -1.88 -25.06 -26.21
C SER A 225 -1.97 -24.69 -27.70
N ASP A 226 -2.98 -23.92 -28.10
CA ASP A 226 -3.23 -23.56 -29.50
C ASP A 226 -2.31 -22.42 -29.93
N VAL A 227 -1.59 -22.59 -31.05
CA VAL A 227 -0.48 -21.72 -31.48
C VAL A 227 -0.94 -20.30 -31.85
N ASP A 228 -2.14 -20.14 -32.40
CA ASP A 228 -2.76 -18.82 -32.67
C ASP A 228 -3.13 -18.09 -31.36
N ASP A 229 -3.43 -18.87 -30.33
CA ASP A 229 -3.76 -18.42 -28.98
C ASP A 229 -2.48 -18.07 -28.19
N VAL A 230 -1.28 -18.52 -28.61
CA VAL A 230 0.01 -18.14 -28.01
C VAL A 230 0.39 -16.69 -28.36
N ALA A 231 0.09 -16.23 -29.57
CA ALA A 231 0.26 -14.83 -29.96
C ALA A 231 -0.72 -13.93 -29.18
N GLU A 232 -1.98 -14.37 -29.07
CA GLU A 232 -2.98 -13.70 -28.23
C GLU A 232 -2.60 -13.76 -26.74
N LEU A 233 -2.03 -14.86 -26.23
CA LEU A 233 -1.49 -14.98 -24.89
C LEU A 233 -0.28 -14.06 -24.68
N THR A 234 0.54 -13.83 -25.68
CA THR A 234 1.68 -12.91 -25.61
C THR A 234 1.22 -11.45 -25.61
N GLU A 235 0.15 -11.11 -26.34
CA GLU A 235 -0.58 -9.85 -26.21
C GLU A 235 -1.30 -9.72 -24.85
N ARG A 236 -1.90 -10.80 -24.33
CA ARG A 236 -2.49 -10.92 -22.97
C ARG A 236 -1.43 -10.92 -21.86
N MET A 237 -0.16 -11.18 -22.17
CA MET A 237 0.98 -11.06 -21.24
C MET A 237 1.50 -9.62 -21.19
N GLN A 238 1.20 -8.79 -22.20
CA GLN A 238 1.23 -7.36 -22.00
C GLN A 238 0.06 -7.03 -21.07
N LEU A 239 0.37 -6.45 -19.91
CA LEU A 239 -0.63 -5.98 -18.94
C LEU A 239 -1.41 -4.80 -19.56
N THR A 240 -2.29 -5.10 -20.52
CA THR A 240 -3.31 -4.24 -21.11
C THR A 240 -4.51 -4.12 -20.16
N GLU A 241 -5.42 -3.19 -20.42
CA GLU A 241 -6.61 -2.99 -19.57
C GLU A 241 -7.47 -4.27 -19.46
N ASP A 242 -7.45 -5.15 -20.48
CA ASP A 242 -8.17 -6.43 -20.50
C ASP A 242 -7.65 -7.46 -19.48
N VAL A 243 -6.34 -7.46 -19.20
CA VAL A 243 -5.76 -8.30 -18.14
C VAL A 243 -6.22 -7.81 -16.77
N ILE A 244 -6.34 -6.50 -16.61
CA ILE A 244 -6.87 -5.89 -15.38
C ILE A 244 -8.36 -6.20 -15.24
N ALA A 245 -9.12 -6.31 -16.33
CA ALA A 245 -10.50 -6.78 -16.32
C ALA A 245 -10.61 -8.26 -15.90
N ARG A 246 -9.70 -9.14 -16.31
CA ARG A 246 -9.68 -10.54 -15.82
C ARG A 246 -9.20 -10.68 -14.37
N LEU A 247 -8.33 -9.78 -13.87
CA LEU A 247 -8.03 -9.68 -12.44
C LEU A 247 -9.28 -9.41 -11.58
N VAL A 248 -10.39 -8.95 -12.18
CA VAL A 248 -11.70 -8.74 -11.53
C VAL A 248 -12.42 -10.04 -11.27
N GLU A 249 -12.42 -10.95 -12.26
CA GLU A 249 -13.11 -12.23 -12.15
C GLU A 249 -12.45 -13.13 -11.09
N GLU A 250 -11.15 -12.95 -10.86
CA GLU A 250 -10.40 -13.68 -9.83
C GLU A 250 -10.43 -13.03 -8.43
N GLN A 251 -11.20 -11.94 -8.24
CA GLN A 251 -11.30 -11.30 -6.93
C GLN A 251 -12.05 -12.20 -5.94
N LYS A 252 -11.33 -12.62 -4.90
CA LYS A 252 -11.93 -13.39 -3.80
C LYS A 252 -12.68 -12.46 -2.85
N PRO A 253 -13.79 -12.92 -2.24
CA PRO A 253 -14.43 -12.18 -1.14
C PRO A 253 -13.45 -12.01 0.03
N SER A 254 -13.71 -11.03 0.90
CA SER A 254 -12.85 -10.67 2.04
C SER A 254 -12.24 -11.90 2.76
N PRO A 255 -10.94 -11.89 3.09
CA PRO A 255 -10.28 -13.04 3.68
C PRO A 255 -10.89 -13.39 5.04
N ARG A 256 -10.69 -14.62 5.51
CA ARG A 256 -11.08 -15.00 6.87
C ARG A 256 -10.28 -14.20 7.88
N GLY A 257 -10.96 -13.57 8.83
CA GLY A 257 -10.36 -12.68 9.81
C GLY A 257 -11.06 -12.71 11.16
N TRP A 258 -10.48 -11.98 12.11
CA TRP A 258 -11.11 -11.71 13.39
C TRP A 258 -11.77 -10.34 13.37
N GLU A 259 -12.84 -10.16 14.13
CA GLU A 259 -13.51 -8.87 14.26
C GLU A 259 -13.52 -8.41 15.72
N ILE A 260 -13.18 -7.15 15.93
CA ILE A 260 -13.33 -6.45 17.19
C ILE A 260 -14.43 -5.42 16.98
N MET A 261 -15.57 -5.62 17.63
CA MET A 261 -16.69 -4.70 17.59
C MET A 261 -16.58 -3.70 18.75
N LEU A 262 -16.76 -2.42 18.48
CA LEU A 262 -16.96 -1.43 19.54
C LEU A 262 -18.26 -1.75 20.26
N GLN A 263 -18.17 -2.01 21.57
CA GLN A 263 -19.36 -2.06 22.40
C GLN A 263 -19.89 -0.65 22.56
N ALA A 264 -21.07 -0.39 22.00
CA ALA A 264 -21.83 0.84 22.17
C ALA A 264 -22.38 0.91 23.59
N GLN A 265 -21.51 1.03 24.59
CA GLN A 265 -21.94 1.40 25.93
C GLN A 265 -21.97 2.92 26.01
N ASP A 266 -23.18 3.46 25.86
CA ASP A 266 -23.67 4.73 26.42
C ASP A 266 -22.60 5.81 26.65
N ARG A 267 -21.97 6.28 25.57
CA ARG A 267 -21.21 7.52 25.60
C ARG A 267 -22.05 8.62 25.01
N THR A 268 -22.76 9.34 25.86
CA THR A 268 -23.32 10.65 25.51
C THR A 268 -22.16 11.63 25.43
N PHE A 269 -21.82 12.10 24.23
CA PHE A 269 -20.83 13.15 24.06
C PHE A 269 -21.51 14.51 24.31
N PRO A 270 -21.02 15.33 25.25
CA PRO A 270 -21.58 16.67 25.45
C PRO A 270 -21.50 17.44 24.13
N ARG A 271 -22.64 17.95 23.64
CA ARG A 271 -22.80 18.70 22.37
C ARG A 271 -22.88 17.87 21.08
N VAL A 272 -23.07 16.56 21.16
CA VAL A 272 -23.40 15.72 19.99
C VAL A 272 -24.84 15.25 20.11
N ALA A 273 -25.60 15.34 19.02
CA ALA A 273 -26.98 14.87 19.00
C ALA A 273 -27.06 13.34 19.19
N ASP A 274 -28.08 12.86 19.92
CA ASP A 274 -28.24 11.44 20.28
C ASP A 274 -28.33 10.48 19.07
N ASN A 275 -28.57 11.01 17.87
CA ASN A 275 -28.64 10.26 16.63
C ASN A 275 -27.28 9.98 15.96
N VAL A 276 -26.20 10.63 16.41
CA VAL A 276 -24.86 10.44 15.83
C VAL A 276 -24.17 9.27 16.51
N LYS A 277 -24.04 8.15 15.79
CA LYS A 277 -23.28 6.99 16.27
C LYS A 277 -21.79 7.20 16.02
N GLU A 278 -20.98 6.90 17.03
CA GLU A 278 -19.52 6.90 16.89
C GLU A 278 -19.07 5.76 15.97
N THR A 279 -18.15 6.07 15.06
CA THR A 279 -17.58 5.12 14.10
C THR A 279 -16.07 5.09 14.26
N LEU A 280 -15.44 3.98 13.89
CA LEU A 280 -13.99 3.88 13.85
C LEU A 280 -13.43 4.62 12.64
N VAL A 281 -12.38 5.41 12.86
CA VAL A 281 -11.69 6.17 11.82
C VAL A 281 -10.37 5.50 11.45
N SER A 282 -9.61 5.06 12.46
CA SER A 282 -8.31 4.44 12.26
C SER A 282 -7.96 3.54 13.43
N CYS A 283 -7.11 2.54 13.17
CA CYS A 283 -6.57 1.66 14.19
C CYS A 283 -5.10 1.34 13.94
N SER A 284 -4.39 1.03 15.03
CA SER A 284 -3.00 0.59 14.99
C SER A 284 -2.74 -0.43 16.09
N MET A 285 -1.85 -1.37 15.82
CA MET A 285 -1.39 -2.37 16.79
C MET A 285 0.06 -2.08 17.18
N GLY A 286 0.34 -2.16 18.47
CA GLY A 286 1.63 -1.82 19.05
C GLY A 286 2.01 -2.70 20.24
N PHE A 287 3.07 -2.31 20.95
CA PHE A 287 3.60 -3.03 22.12
C PHE A 287 3.88 -4.52 21.85
N GLY A 288 4.52 -4.81 20.71
CA GLY A 288 4.81 -6.19 20.29
C GLY A 288 3.54 -7.03 20.07
N GLY A 289 2.47 -6.38 19.61
CA GLY A 289 1.20 -7.04 19.30
C GLY A 289 0.30 -7.29 20.50
N ARG A 290 0.55 -6.61 21.63
CA ARG A 290 -0.23 -6.77 22.86
C ARG A 290 -1.35 -5.75 23.02
N VAL A 291 -1.26 -4.65 22.27
CA VAL A 291 -2.19 -3.53 22.38
C VAL A 291 -2.66 -3.15 20.98
N ILE A 292 -3.97 -2.97 20.83
CA ILE A 292 -4.59 -2.32 19.68
C ILE A 292 -5.17 -1.00 20.16
N VAL A 293 -4.96 0.06 19.41
CA VAL A 293 -5.54 1.38 19.65
C VAL A 293 -6.42 1.74 18.47
N GLY A 294 -7.65 2.15 18.74
CA GLY A 294 -8.62 2.63 17.75
C GLY A 294 -9.00 4.07 18.07
N THR A 295 -9.21 4.86 17.04
CA THR A 295 -9.67 6.25 17.14
C THR A 295 -11.07 6.36 16.56
N GLY A 296 -11.97 7.01 17.30
CA GLY A 296 -13.36 7.23 16.91
C GLY A 296 -13.57 8.57 16.21
N SER A 297 -14.64 8.69 15.44
CA SER A 297 -15.03 9.91 14.72
C SER A 297 -15.40 11.07 15.63
N LEU A 298 -15.75 10.80 16.89
CA LEU A 298 -16.09 11.79 17.92
C LEU A 298 -14.90 12.10 18.86
N GLY A 299 -13.70 11.63 18.52
CA GLY A 299 -12.48 11.87 19.29
C GLY A 299 -12.23 10.88 20.42
N SER A 300 -13.01 9.79 20.54
CA SER A 300 -12.68 8.73 21.51
C SER A 300 -11.44 7.97 21.10
N ILE A 301 -10.74 7.47 22.12
CA ILE A 301 -9.66 6.50 21.96
C ILE A 301 -10.08 5.21 22.64
N TRP A 302 -9.99 4.11 21.90
CA TRP A 302 -10.24 2.76 22.36
C TRP A 302 -8.92 2.01 22.46
N ILE A 303 -8.71 1.30 23.57
CA ILE A 303 -7.48 0.56 23.81
C ILE A 303 -7.85 -0.87 24.19
N TRP A 304 -7.50 -1.82 23.32
CA TRP A 304 -7.61 -3.24 23.62
C TRP A 304 -6.25 -3.75 24.04
N ARG A 305 -6.18 -4.35 25.22
CA ARG A 305 -4.98 -5.00 25.72
C ARG A 305 -5.27 -6.49 25.88
N ARG A 306 -4.34 -7.34 25.45
CA ARG A 306 -4.39 -8.76 25.77
C ARG A 306 -4.35 -8.95 27.29
N GLY A 307 -5.43 -9.47 27.86
CA GLY A 307 -5.52 -9.80 29.28
C GLY A 307 -4.47 -10.84 29.68
N LYS A 308 -3.90 -10.71 30.89
CA LYS A 308 -3.23 -11.83 31.54
C LYS A 308 -4.33 -12.72 32.12
N PHE A 309 -4.60 -13.87 31.50
CA PHE A 309 -5.28 -14.93 32.22
C PHE A 309 -4.26 -15.53 33.19
N SER A 310 -4.30 -15.11 34.45
CA SER A 310 -3.74 -15.90 35.54
C SER A 310 -4.72 -17.03 35.80
N TYR A 311 -4.41 -18.22 35.27
CA TYR A 311 -5.02 -19.45 35.75
C TYR A 311 -4.59 -19.61 37.22
N LEU A 312 -5.49 -19.30 38.15
CA LEU A 312 -5.43 -19.83 39.50
C LEU A 312 -6.00 -21.26 39.39
N TRP A 313 -5.12 -22.25 39.56
CA TRP A 313 -5.51 -23.64 39.80
C TRP A 313 -5.88 -23.81 41.27
#